data_AF-A0A183UC80-F1
#
_entry.id   AF-A0A183UC80-F1
#
_cell.length_a   1.000
_cell.length_b   1.000
_cell.length_c   1.000
_cell.angle_alpha   90.00
_cell.angle_beta   90.00
_cell.angle_gamma   90.00
#
_symmetry.space_group_name_H-M   'P 1'
#
loop_
_entity.id
_entity.type
_entity.pdbx_description
1 polymer ?
#
loop_
_entity_poly.entity_id
_entity_poly.type
_entity_poly.pdbx_seq_one_letter_code
_entity_poly.pdbx_strand_id
1 'polypeptide(L)'
;MCGVFQVSHHPPISSLFVTNRRVGFNISGTILAKSKYYGNSLSAMMLGSIRIVLLARGETYTVTLPYANCKGIMIGTLSMEYGGQVKIESNRTAYVCTIDFKLKPFLGGVMNVVCGAIKLGKETLTQINGTWDGEITVTTQNGKKSVLWAPTKEVIKQRLPRYEIPLDAQGEWESKKLWLKVSEAIARDDQTAATAEKSILEEAQRARAKTSPHHKPRFFRLDPLSKNYEYLYADYRPWDNNNDVKQVEFDFIIRTKSKHGTFTRSPAPIRANRLSRDRSDDSDSTVASRRRRRSKRRTLFCEEDHLQQLQDTLDRSVQALQRIEGRVESLENVLGKRILLIFLLVTLLQSLVLTLFFKRS
;
A
#
# COMPACT_ATOMS: atom_id res chain seq x y z
N MET A 1 5.72 -9.50 15.33
CA MET A 1 5.01 -10.42 14.41
C MET A 1 4.55 -9.63 13.18
N CYS A 2 4.54 -10.24 12.00
CA CYS A 2 4.18 -9.62 10.71
C CYS A 2 3.11 -10.47 10.03
N GLY A 3 2.00 -9.86 9.62
CA GLY A 3 0.98 -10.52 8.80
C GLY A 3 0.64 -9.68 7.57
N VAL A 4 0.57 -10.31 6.40
CA VAL A 4 0.14 -9.70 5.13
C VAL A 4 -0.99 -10.54 4.56
N PHE A 5 -2.09 -9.90 4.18
CA PHE A 5 -3.30 -10.56 3.72
C PHE A 5 -3.82 -9.91 2.45
N GLN A 6 -4.22 -10.72 1.47
CA GLN A 6 -5.00 -10.23 0.35
C GLN A 6 -6.44 -10.01 0.82
N VAL A 7 -6.87 -8.75 0.85
CA VAL A 7 -8.19 -8.34 1.35
C VAL A 7 -9.19 -8.07 0.23
N SER A 8 -8.70 -7.93 -1.01
CA SER A 8 -9.52 -7.82 -2.22
C SER A 8 -8.78 -8.41 -3.42
N HIS A 9 -9.52 -9.05 -4.33
CA HIS A 9 -8.97 -9.60 -5.58
C HIS A 9 -9.19 -8.66 -6.78
N HIS A 10 -10.38 -8.06 -6.88
CA HIS A 10 -10.72 -7.08 -7.91
C HIS A 10 -11.31 -5.83 -7.26
N PRO A 11 -10.54 -4.73 -7.11
CA PRO A 11 -9.11 -4.62 -7.46
C PRO A 11 -8.20 -5.36 -6.47
N PRO A 12 -6.94 -5.67 -6.82
CA PRO A 12 -6.03 -6.43 -5.96
C PRO A 12 -5.48 -5.55 -4.83
N ILE A 13 -5.99 -5.76 -3.61
CA ILE A 13 -5.59 -5.01 -2.42
C ILE A 13 -5.00 -5.98 -1.40
N SER A 14 -3.81 -5.64 -0.92
CA SER A 14 -3.15 -6.31 0.19
C SER A 14 -3.12 -5.39 1.40
N SER A 15 -3.35 -5.93 2.58
CA SER A 15 -3.20 -5.21 3.84
C SER A 15 -2.26 -5.91 4.78
N LEU A 16 -1.48 -5.14 5.52
CA LEU A 16 -0.45 -5.64 6.40
C LEU A 16 -0.55 -5.02 7.79
N PHE A 17 -0.15 -5.80 8.78
CA PHE A 17 0.04 -5.33 10.14
C PHE A 17 1.28 -5.99 10.75
N VAL A 18 2.15 -5.17 11.32
CA VAL A 18 3.36 -5.59 12.02
C VAL A 18 3.39 -4.88 13.36
N THR A 19 3.75 -5.60 14.41
CA THR A 19 3.89 -4.98 15.73
C THR A 19 5.08 -5.57 16.48
N ASN A 20 5.73 -4.69 17.23
CA ASN A 20 6.57 -5.02 18.35
C ASN A 20 6.31 -3.97 19.44
N ARG A 21 5.27 -4.20 20.25
CA ARG A 21 4.89 -3.26 21.32
C ARG A 21 6.02 -3.02 22.31
N ARG A 22 6.77 -4.06 22.66
CA ARG A 22 7.91 -3.99 23.60
C ARG A 22 9.02 -3.05 23.10
N VAL A 23 9.34 -3.09 21.81
CA VAL A 23 10.28 -2.13 21.19
C VAL A 23 9.62 -0.77 20.92
N GLY A 24 8.29 -0.73 20.85
CA GLY A 24 7.52 0.51 20.85
C GLY A 24 6.96 0.91 19.49
N PHE A 25 6.71 -0.03 18.57
CA PHE A 25 6.16 0.31 17.26
C PHE A 25 5.03 -0.61 16.76
N ASN A 26 4.13 -0.03 15.98
CA ASN A 26 3.20 -0.72 15.08
C ASN A 26 3.38 -0.20 13.65
N ILE A 27 3.25 -1.07 12.66
CA ILE A 27 3.25 -0.73 11.24
C ILE A 27 1.98 -1.32 10.63
N SER A 28 1.24 -0.53 9.87
CA SER A 28 0.05 -0.98 9.16
C SER A 28 0.04 -0.41 7.75
N GLY A 29 -0.52 -1.12 6.78
CA GLY A 29 -0.61 -0.60 5.43
C GLY A 29 -1.73 -1.24 4.64
N THR A 30 -2.27 -0.49 3.68
CA THR A 30 -3.19 -0.98 2.65
C THR A 30 -2.61 -0.56 1.31
N ILE A 31 -2.35 -1.55 0.46
CA ILE A 31 -1.65 -1.37 -0.82
C ILE A 31 -2.53 -1.96 -1.92
N LEU A 32 -2.95 -1.09 -2.83
CA LEU A 32 -3.55 -1.44 -4.11
C LEU A 32 -2.43 -1.55 -5.16
N ALA A 33 -2.27 -2.73 -5.73
CA ALA A 33 -1.35 -2.93 -6.84
C ALA A 33 -2.04 -2.57 -8.16
N LYS A 34 -1.45 -1.68 -8.96
CA LYS A 34 -1.86 -1.42 -10.34
C LYS A 34 -0.68 -1.60 -11.28
N SER A 35 -0.89 -2.26 -12.42
CA SER A 35 0.14 -2.42 -13.45
C SER A 35 -0.16 -1.49 -14.62
N LYS A 36 0.86 -0.79 -15.15
CA LYS A 36 0.77 0.00 -16.38
C LYS A 36 1.82 -0.45 -17.38
N TYR A 37 1.39 -0.69 -18.62
CA TYR A 37 2.25 -1.14 -19.72
C TYR A 37 2.55 0.03 -20.66
N TYR A 38 3.81 0.20 -21.04
CA TYR A 38 4.31 1.31 -21.85
C TYR A 38 5.04 0.85 -23.11
N GLY A 39 4.68 -0.32 -23.65
CA GLY A 39 5.45 -0.94 -24.73
C GLY A 39 6.68 -1.65 -24.16
N ASN A 40 7.89 -1.12 -24.35
CA ASN A 40 9.11 -1.80 -23.88
C ASN A 40 9.35 -1.67 -22.35
N SER A 41 8.35 -1.27 -21.58
CA SER A 41 8.44 -1.15 -20.11
C SER A 41 7.09 -1.42 -19.44
N LEU A 42 7.13 -1.85 -18.19
CA LEU A 42 5.97 -2.10 -17.34
C LEU A 42 6.22 -1.53 -15.94
N SER A 43 5.27 -0.77 -15.41
CA SER A 43 5.32 -0.26 -14.03
C SER A 43 4.31 -0.94 -13.14
N ALA A 44 4.77 -1.48 -12.02
CA ALA A 44 3.95 -1.92 -10.90
C ALA A 44 3.82 -0.78 -9.88
N MET A 45 2.69 -0.08 -9.93
CA MET A 45 2.32 1.00 -9.02
C MET A 45 1.79 0.44 -7.71
N MET A 46 2.35 0.91 -6.60
CA MET A 46 1.92 0.58 -5.24
C MET A 46 1.12 1.74 -4.66
N LEU A 47 -0.19 1.77 -4.94
CA LEU A 47 -1.07 2.83 -4.47
C LEU A 47 -1.50 2.57 -3.03
N GLY A 48 -1.37 3.57 -2.17
CA GLY A 48 -1.71 3.45 -0.76
C GLY A 48 -0.63 4.06 0.13
N SER A 49 -0.65 3.71 1.40
CA SER A 49 0.35 4.20 2.35
C SER A 49 0.63 3.19 3.46
N ILE A 50 1.83 3.29 4.02
CA ILE A 50 2.25 2.62 5.24
C ILE A 50 2.17 3.63 6.39
N ARG A 51 1.56 3.23 7.49
CA ARG A 51 1.52 3.97 8.75
C ARG A 51 2.45 3.31 9.75
N ILE A 52 3.42 4.06 10.25
CA ILE A 52 4.35 3.67 11.31
C ILE A 52 3.96 4.45 12.56
N VAL A 53 3.53 3.76 13.61
CA VAL A 53 3.17 4.36 14.89
C VAL A 53 4.28 4.11 15.89
N LEU A 54 4.88 5.18 16.42
CA LEU A 54 5.81 5.13 17.54
C LEU A 54 5.01 5.25 18.83
N LEU A 55 4.78 4.12 19.51
CA LEU A 55 3.81 3.97 20.59
C LEU A 55 4.13 4.89 21.77
N ALA A 56 5.39 4.94 22.21
CA ALA A 56 5.81 5.74 23.35
C ALA A 56 5.67 7.26 23.10
N ARG A 57 5.77 7.70 21.84
CA ARG A 57 5.67 9.11 21.45
C ARG A 57 4.25 9.52 21.06
N GLY A 58 3.39 8.54 20.79
CA GLY A 58 2.06 8.78 20.21
C GLY A 58 2.11 9.40 18.81
N GLU A 59 3.25 9.26 18.11
CA GLU A 59 3.49 9.78 16.77
C GLU A 59 3.12 8.74 15.71
N THR A 60 2.53 9.19 14.62
CA THR A 60 2.20 8.38 13.44
C THR A 60 2.83 9.01 12.21
N TYR A 61 3.69 8.24 11.54
CA TYR A 61 4.29 8.60 10.27
C TYR A 61 3.55 7.89 9.14
N THR A 62 3.10 8.66 8.15
CA THR A 62 2.48 8.13 6.93
C THR A 62 3.52 8.18 5.81
N VAL A 63 3.74 7.04 5.16
CA VAL A 63 4.78 6.82 4.16
C VAL A 63 4.12 6.33 2.87
N THR A 64 4.35 7.04 1.76
CA THR A 64 3.97 6.52 0.42
C THR A 64 5.02 5.54 -0.10
N LEU A 65 4.69 4.79 -1.15
CA LEU A 65 5.57 3.76 -1.72
C LEU A 65 6.08 4.20 -3.10
N PRO A 66 7.33 3.86 -3.47
CA PRO A 66 7.77 4.00 -4.85
C PRO A 66 7.03 3.01 -5.74
N TYR A 67 7.05 3.19 -7.05
CA TYR A 67 6.63 2.15 -7.99
C TYR A 67 7.85 1.36 -8.46
N ALA A 68 7.66 0.10 -8.83
CA ALA A 68 8.68 -0.67 -9.52
C ALA A 68 8.48 -0.54 -11.03
N ASN A 69 9.56 -0.32 -11.78
CA ASN A 69 9.55 -0.18 -13.23
C ASN A 69 10.48 -1.21 -13.85
N CYS A 70 9.91 -2.10 -14.65
CA CYS A 70 10.62 -3.10 -15.42
C CYS A 70 10.84 -2.58 -16.84
N LYS A 71 12.09 -2.51 -17.30
CA LYS A 71 12.48 -2.09 -18.66
C LYS A 71 13.02 -3.29 -19.43
N GLY A 72 12.98 -3.21 -20.76
CA GLY A 72 13.59 -4.21 -21.64
C GLY A 72 12.79 -5.51 -21.70
N ILE A 73 11.47 -5.41 -21.53
CA ILE A 73 10.58 -6.58 -21.57
C ILE A 73 10.40 -7.17 -22.98
N MET A 74 10.61 -6.38 -24.03
CA MET A 74 10.59 -6.84 -25.42
C MET A 74 11.95 -6.70 -26.11
N ILE A 75 12.67 -5.59 -25.86
CA ILE A 75 13.93 -5.26 -26.53
C ILE A 75 14.97 -4.80 -25.51
N GLY A 76 16.14 -5.42 -25.54
CA GLY A 76 17.26 -5.14 -24.64
C GLY A 76 17.28 -6.03 -23.40
N THR A 77 18.06 -5.65 -22.40
CA THR A 77 18.22 -6.42 -21.16
C THR A 77 17.10 -6.10 -20.18
N LEU A 78 16.41 -7.13 -19.69
CA LEU A 78 15.41 -7.00 -18.64
C LEU A 78 16.07 -6.41 -17.37
N SER A 79 15.53 -5.30 -16.89
CA SER A 79 16.01 -4.63 -15.68
C SER A 79 14.86 -4.08 -14.85
N MET A 80 15.05 -4.04 -13.53
CA MET A 80 14.05 -3.53 -12.59
C MET A 80 14.65 -2.36 -11.81
N GLU A 81 13.90 -1.27 -11.73
CA GLU A 81 14.29 -0.06 -11.00
C GLU A 81 13.11 0.44 -10.15
N TYR A 82 13.38 1.03 -9.00
CA TYR A 82 12.36 1.80 -8.28
C TYR A 82 12.32 3.23 -8.81
N GLY A 83 11.11 3.76 -8.95
CA GLY A 83 10.86 5.11 -9.43
C GLY A 83 9.81 5.84 -8.61
N GLY A 84 9.83 7.17 -8.73
CA GLY A 84 8.81 8.05 -8.16
C GLY A 84 9.18 8.66 -6.81
N GLN A 85 8.30 9.50 -6.31
CA GLN A 85 8.50 10.22 -5.05
C GLN A 85 7.83 9.50 -3.89
N VAL A 86 8.61 9.24 -2.85
CA VAL A 86 8.16 8.80 -1.54
C VAL A 86 8.07 10.02 -0.62
N LYS A 87 6.95 10.14 0.09
CA LYS A 87 6.69 11.19 1.06
C LYS A 87 6.47 10.56 2.43
N ILE A 88 7.11 11.12 3.45
CA ILE A 88 7.00 10.73 4.86
C ILE A 88 6.52 11.94 5.65
N GLU A 89 5.37 11.81 6.31
CA GLU A 89 4.75 12.89 7.07
C GLU A 89 4.34 12.41 8.46
N SER A 90 4.60 13.23 9.47
CA SER A 90 4.12 12.98 10.83
C SER A 90 2.77 13.65 11.06
N ASN A 91 1.91 13.02 11.85
CA ASN A 91 0.66 13.64 12.29
C ASN A 91 0.85 14.66 13.44
N ARG A 92 2.04 14.71 14.07
CA ARG A 92 2.31 15.60 15.21
C ARG A 92 3.30 16.71 14.93
N THR A 93 4.13 16.57 13.90
CA THR A 93 5.17 17.55 13.58
C THR A 93 4.98 18.08 12.18
N ALA A 94 5.38 19.33 11.93
CA ALA A 94 5.33 19.94 10.60
C ALA A 94 6.50 19.49 9.68
N TYR A 95 7.33 18.53 10.10
CA TYR A 95 8.38 17.97 9.26
C TYR A 95 7.80 17.12 8.13
N VAL A 96 8.30 17.34 6.92
CA VAL A 96 8.00 16.54 5.73
C VAL A 96 9.32 16.06 5.14
N CYS A 97 9.45 14.76 4.95
CA CYS A 97 10.57 14.18 4.21
C CYS A 97 10.07 13.70 2.84
N THR A 98 10.77 14.09 1.78
CA THR A 98 10.52 13.64 0.41
C THR A 98 11.78 12.98 -0.13
N ILE A 99 11.65 11.79 -0.70
CA ILE A 99 12.74 11.02 -1.33
C ILE A 99 12.28 10.64 -2.73
N ASP A 100 12.99 11.12 -3.75
CA ASP A 100 12.79 10.75 -5.14
C ASP A 100 13.69 9.56 -5.50
N PHE A 101 13.06 8.46 -5.91
CA PHE A 101 13.73 7.34 -6.57
C PHE A 101 13.87 7.67 -8.05
N LYS A 102 15.11 7.88 -8.49
CA LYS A 102 15.41 8.28 -9.87
C LYS A 102 15.63 7.03 -10.73
N LEU A 103 14.93 6.98 -11.86
CA LEU A 103 15.20 5.99 -12.90
C LEU A 103 16.50 6.36 -13.62
N LYS A 104 17.26 5.35 -14.07
CA LYS A 104 18.46 5.58 -14.88
C LYS A 104 18.12 6.40 -16.14
N PRO A 105 18.83 7.53 -16.39
CA PRO A 105 18.69 8.29 -17.63
C PRO A 105 19.13 7.49 -18.86
N PHE A 106 18.60 7.85 -20.02
CA PHE A 106 18.97 7.22 -21.30
C PHE A 106 20.42 7.53 -21.72
N LEU A 107 20.93 8.72 -21.40
CA LEU A 107 22.27 9.20 -21.78
C LEU A 107 23.37 8.76 -20.79
N GLY A 108 23.26 7.54 -20.26
CA GLY A 108 24.16 7.04 -19.21
C GLY A 108 23.84 7.62 -17.82
N GLY A 109 24.50 7.06 -16.80
CA GLY A 109 24.32 7.45 -15.40
C GLY A 109 24.31 6.28 -14.43
N VAL A 110 24.25 6.62 -13.14
CA VAL A 110 24.22 5.67 -12.03
C VAL A 110 22.79 5.17 -11.82
N MET A 111 22.64 3.86 -11.60
CA MET A 111 21.34 3.25 -11.26
C MET A 111 21.01 3.47 -9.79
N ASN A 112 19.74 3.28 -9.43
CA ASN A 112 19.32 3.19 -8.02
C ASN A 112 19.51 4.48 -7.20
N VAL A 113 19.66 5.62 -7.87
CA VAL A 113 19.87 6.92 -7.23
C VAL A 113 18.63 7.35 -6.45
N VAL A 114 18.86 7.83 -5.23
CA VAL A 114 17.88 8.50 -4.40
C VAL A 114 18.35 9.91 -4.05
N CYS A 115 17.45 10.87 -4.21
CA CYS A 115 17.67 12.27 -3.81
C CYS A 115 16.46 12.74 -3.02
N GLY A 116 16.67 13.48 -1.94
CA GLY A 116 15.57 13.89 -1.07
C GLY A 116 15.94 15.02 -0.13
N ALA A 117 14.97 15.41 0.68
CA ALA A 117 15.13 16.44 1.68
C ALA A 117 14.15 16.25 2.85
N ILE A 118 14.55 16.73 4.02
CA ILE A 118 13.71 16.94 5.19
C ILE A 118 13.45 18.44 5.30
N LYS A 119 12.18 18.84 5.33
CA LYS A 119 11.75 20.24 5.34
C LYS A 119 10.87 20.53 6.55
N LEU A 120 10.92 21.77 7.02
CA LEU A 120 9.97 22.35 7.97
C LEU A 120 9.32 23.56 7.29
N GLY A 121 8.06 23.41 6.87
CA GLY A 121 7.42 24.40 6.01
C GLY A 121 8.16 24.55 4.66
N LYS A 122 8.66 25.75 4.37
CA LYS A 122 9.44 26.03 3.14
C LYS A 122 10.94 25.81 3.33
N GLU A 123 11.40 25.70 4.56
CA GLU A 123 12.82 25.61 4.89
C GLU A 123 13.33 24.18 4.72
N THR A 124 14.48 24.02 4.06
CA THR A 124 15.16 22.73 3.91
C THR A 124 16.20 22.57 5.00
N LEU A 125 16.01 21.57 5.87
CA LEU A 125 16.87 21.33 7.02
C LEU A 125 17.97 20.31 6.73
N THR A 126 17.69 19.35 5.86
CA THR A 126 18.62 18.27 5.54
C THR A 126 18.38 17.80 4.13
N GLN A 127 19.45 17.61 3.35
CA GLN A 127 19.42 16.96 2.05
C GLN A 127 19.80 15.49 2.20
N ILE A 128 19.16 14.61 1.44
CA ILE A 128 19.41 13.16 1.41
C ILE A 128 19.89 12.81 0.00
N ASN A 129 21.04 12.13 -0.14
CA ASN A 129 21.56 11.73 -1.45
C ASN A 129 22.29 10.38 -1.35
N GLY A 130 22.16 9.53 -2.36
CA GLY A 130 22.87 8.26 -2.42
C GLY A 130 22.27 7.28 -3.41
N THR A 131 22.50 5.98 -3.17
CA THR A 131 21.79 4.90 -3.87
C THR A 131 21.08 3.98 -2.88
N TRP A 132 19.89 3.51 -3.22
CA TRP A 132 19.07 2.70 -2.29
C TRP A 132 19.62 1.28 -2.05
N ASP A 133 20.50 0.82 -2.92
CA ASP A 133 21.26 -0.44 -2.83
C ASP A 133 22.69 -0.25 -2.31
N GLY A 134 23.09 0.99 -2.03
CA GLY A 134 24.43 1.37 -1.59
C GLY A 134 24.38 2.37 -0.44
N GLU A 135 25.27 3.36 -0.44
CA GLU A 135 25.33 4.35 0.63
C GLU A 135 24.33 5.49 0.40
N ILE A 136 23.62 5.86 1.46
CA ILE A 136 22.77 7.05 1.57
C ILE A 136 23.38 7.98 2.60
N THR A 137 23.59 9.23 2.20
CA THR A 137 24.17 10.29 3.03
C THR A 137 23.16 11.40 3.29
N VAL A 138 23.34 12.09 4.41
CA VAL A 138 22.60 13.29 4.77
C VAL A 138 23.55 14.47 4.90
N THR A 139 23.13 15.63 4.41
CA THR A 139 23.83 16.90 4.55
C THR A 139 22.93 17.88 5.28
N THR A 140 23.36 18.33 6.46
CA THR A 140 22.64 19.33 7.27
C THR A 140 22.82 20.74 6.69
N GLN A 141 22.00 21.70 7.14
CA GLN A 141 22.12 23.12 6.74
C GLN A 141 23.52 23.71 6.93
N ASN A 142 24.25 23.27 7.95
CA ASN A 142 25.60 23.75 8.24
C ASN A 142 26.66 23.12 7.32
N GLY A 143 26.26 22.41 6.26
CA GLY A 143 27.16 21.70 5.34
C GLY A 143 27.75 20.40 5.89
N LYS A 144 27.46 20.04 7.16
CA LYS A 144 27.95 18.79 7.76
C LYS A 144 27.29 17.59 7.07
N LYS A 145 28.12 16.77 6.42
CA LYS A 145 27.74 15.52 5.76
C LYS A 145 27.99 14.32 6.68
N SER A 146 27.05 13.39 6.72
CA SER A 146 27.20 12.11 7.44
C SER A 146 26.47 10.98 6.73
N VAL A 147 26.87 9.74 6.99
CA VAL A 147 26.19 8.55 6.47
C VAL A 147 24.87 8.34 7.23
N LEU A 148 23.77 8.22 6.49
CA LEU A 148 22.45 7.86 7.04
C LEU A 148 22.27 6.35 7.07
N TRP A 149 22.62 5.69 5.96
CA TRP A 149 22.50 4.25 5.82
C TRP A 149 23.50 3.72 4.80
N ALA A 150 24.10 2.56 5.08
CA ALA A 150 24.92 1.83 4.13
C ALA A 150 24.78 0.32 4.41
N PRO A 151 24.59 -0.53 3.40
CA PRO A 151 24.49 -1.97 3.56
C PRO A 151 25.90 -2.58 3.68
N THR A 152 26.65 -2.21 4.72
CA THR A 152 27.97 -2.79 4.97
C THR A 152 27.87 -4.28 5.30
N LYS A 153 28.97 -5.02 5.18
CA LYS A 153 29.01 -6.45 5.51
C LYS A 153 28.57 -6.70 6.95
N GLU A 154 28.91 -5.80 7.87
CA GLU A 154 28.57 -5.85 9.29
C GLU A 154 27.07 -5.64 9.50
N VAL A 155 26.48 -4.62 8.85
CA VAL A 155 25.03 -4.36 8.91
C VAL A 155 24.24 -5.52 8.32
N ILE A 156 24.71 -6.11 7.22
CA ILE A 156 24.06 -7.27 6.60
C ILE A 156 24.10 -8.49 7.53
N LYS A 157 25.22 -8.74 8.22
CA LYS A 157 25.36 -9.83 9.21
C LYS A 157 24.42 -9.66 10.41
N GLN A 158 24.06 -8.43 10.76
CA GLN A 158 23.14 -8.12 11.86
C GLN A 158 21.65 -8.20 11.47
N ARG A 159 21.32 -8.49 10.20
CA ARG A 159 19.93 -8.66 9.78
C ARG A 159 19.26 -9.78 10.57
N LEU A 160 18.10 -9.47 11.14
CA LEU A 160 17.32 -10.48 11.85
C LEU A 160 16.93 -11.61 10.88
N PRO A 161 17.18 -12.88 11.23
CA PRO A 161 16.72 -13.99 10.43
C PRO A 161 15.19 -14.00 10.42
N ARG A 162 14.62 -14.21 9.24
CA ARG A 162 13.18 -14.44 9.12
C ARG A 162 12.88 -15.79 9.75
N TYR A 163 12.09 -15.79 10.81
CA TYR A 163 11.51 -17.02 11.33
C TYR A 163 10.26 -17.38 10.51
N GLU A 164 10.24 -18.59 9.95
CA GLU A 164 9.10 -19.12 9.20
C GLU A 164 8.44 -20.26 9.97
N ILE A 165 7.11 -20.31 9.93
CA ILE A 165 6.34 -21.42 10.50
C ILE A 165 6.57 -22.67 9.64
N PRO A 166 6.84 -23.85 10.23
CA PRO A 166 6.94 -25.12 9.51
C PRO A 166 5.72 -25.41 8.61
N LEU A 167 5.93 -26.05 7.46
CA LEU A 167 4.89 -26.25 6.43
C LEU A 167 3.70 -27.12 6.90
N ASP A 168 3.98 -28.10 7.76
CA ASP A 168 3.00 -28.96 8.40
C ASP A 168 2.09 -28.17 9.36
N ALA A 169 2.64 -27.18 10.05
CA ALA A 169 1.91 -26.29 10.95
C ALA A 169 1.17 -25.13 10.22
N GLN A 170 1.44 -24.90 8.93
CA GLN A 170 0.76 -23.85 8.15
C GLN A 170 -0.65 -24.28 7.71
N GLY A 171 -1.58 -23.33 7.72
CA GLY A 171 -2.91 -23.48 7.13
C GLY A 171 -2.87 -23.59 5.61
N GLU A 172 -3.91 -24.19 5.01
CA GLU A 172 -4.00 -24.43 3.56
C GLU A 172 -3.92 -23.15 2.71
N TRP A 173 -4.35 -22.01 3.27
CA TRP A 173 -4.42 -20.71 2.59
C TRP A 173 -3.23 -19.81 2.88
N GLU A 174 -2.22 -20.30 3.59
CA GLU A 174 -0.97 -19.57 3.81
C GLU A 174 -0.08 -19.62 2.58
N SER A 175 0.56 -18.50 2.24
CA SER A 175 1.22 -18.31 0.95
C SER A 175 2.22 -19.40 0.60
N LYS A 176 3.05 -19.85 1.56
CA LYS A 176 4.09 -20.85 1.27
C LYS A 176 3.48 -22.22 0.96
N LYS A 177 2.46 -22.64 1.72
CA LYS A 177 1.75 -23.91 1.49
C LYS A 177 0.87 -23.86 0.24
N LEU A 178 0.12 -22.78 0.06
CA LEU A 178 -0.76 -22.57 -1.09
C LEU A 178 0.01 -22.59 -2.43
N TRP A 179 1.19 -21.96 -2.46
CA TRP A 179 2.03 -21.86 -3.66
C TRP A 179 3.17 -22.87 -3.70
N LEU A 180 3.16 -23.90 -2.84
CA LEU A 180 4.28 -24.85 -2.68
C LEU A 180 4.65 -25.50 -4.02
N LYS A 181 3.69 -26.15 -4.67
CA LYS A 181 3.91 -26.88 -5.93
C LYS A 181 4.41 -25.99 -7.06
N VAL A 182 3.84 -24.79 -7.18
CA VAL A 182 4.30 -23.79 -8.16
C VAL A 182 5.74 -23.38 -7.87
N SER A 183 6.07 -23.12 -6.60
CA SER A 183 7.41 -22.72 -6.18
C SER A 183 8.45 -23.83 -6.42
N GLU A 184 8.10 -25.09 -6.16
CA GLU A 184 8.95 -26.25 -6.42
C GLU A 184 9.16 -26.51 -7.91
N ALA A 185 8.15 -26.26 -8.75
CA ALA A 185 8.28 -26.33 -10.20
C ALA A 185 9.21 -25.23 -10.72
N ILE A 186 9.04 -23.98 -10.27
CA ILE A 186 9.92 -22.85 -10.60
C ILE A 186 11.37 -23.13 -10.16
N ALA A 187 11.57 -23.69 -8.96
CA ALA A 187 12.90 -24.02 -8.46
C ALA A 187 13.61 -25.10 -9.30
N ARG A 188 12.85 -25.95 -9.99
CA ARG A 188 13.36 -26.97 -10.94
C ARG A 188 13.41 -26.47 -12.39
N ASP A 189 13.12 -25.20 -12.62
CA ASP A 189 12.98 -24.58 -13.94
C ASP A 189 11.96 -25.28 -14.87
N ASP A 190 10.96 -25.94 -14.27
CA ASP A 190 9.88 -26.62 -15.00
C ASP A 190 8.71 -25.65 -15.22
N GLN A 191 8.81 -24.87 -16.31
CA GLN A 191 7.82 -23.84 -16.65
C GLN A 191 6.43 -24.42 -16.98
N THR A 192 6.39 -25.63 -17.55
CA THR A 192 5.13 -26.30 -17.89
C THR A 192 4.40 -26.74 -16.63
N ALA A 193 5.09 -27.40 -15.70
CA ALA A 193 4.49 -27.78 -14.41
C ALA A 193 4.09 -26.55 -13.59
N ALA A 194 4.92 -25.50 -13.56
CA ALA A 194 4.59 -24.26 -12.85
C ALA A 194 3.31 -23.62 -13.40
N THR A 195 3.13 -23.60 -14.72
CA THR A 195 1.94 -23.07 -15.38
C THR A 195 0.70 -23.92 -15.09
N ALA A 196 0.84 -25.24 -15.12
CA ALA A 196 -0.25 -26.18 -14.83
C ALA A 196 -0.74 -26.03 -13.37
N GLU A 197 0.17 -26.09 -12.39
CA GLU A 197 -0.16 -25.94 -10.97
C GLU A 197 -0.72 -24.55 -10.65
N LYS A 198 -0.18 -23.49 -11.27
CA LYS A 198 -0.75 -22.14 -11.17
C LYS A 198 -2.19 -22.08 -11.70
N SER A 199 -2.44 -22.70 -12.85
CA SER A 199 -3.77 -22.70 -13.48
C SER A 199 -4.81 -23.42 -12.63
N ILE A 200 -4.44 -24.53 -11.99
CA ILE A 200 -5.29 -25.27 -11.04
C ILE A 200 -5.73 -24.36 -9.88
N LEU A 201 -4.78 -23.64 -9.26
CA LEU A 201 -5.08 -22.73 -8.16
C LEU A 201 -5.99 -21.57 -8.59
N GLU A 202 -5.69 -20.94 -9.73
CA GLU A 202 -6.46 -19.80 -10.22
C GLU A 202 -7.86 -20.18 -10.70
N GLU A 203 -8.05 -21.35 -11.32
CA GLU A 203 -9.38 -21.85 -11.69
C GLU A 203 -10.22 -22.16 -10.45
N ALA A 204 -9.63 -22.79 -9.43
CA ALA A 204 -10.32 -23.05 -8.17
C ALA A 204 -10.77 -21.74 -7.48
N GLN A 205 -9.94 -20.69 -7.52
CA GLN A 205 -10.33 -19.36 -7.04
C GLN A 205 -11.45 -18.73 -7.88
N ARG A 206 -11.37 -18.84 -9.22
CA ARG A 206 -12.43 -18.34 -10.13
C ARG A 206 -13.76 -19.06 -9.91
N ALA A 207 -13.75 -20.37 -9.71
CA ALA A 207 -14.95 -21.15 -9.38
C ALA A 207 -15.56 -20.70 -8.04
N ARG A 208 -14.75 -20.49 -7.01
CA ARG A 208 -15.22 -20.00 -5.71
C ARG A 208 -15.83 -18.61 -5.79
N ALA A 209 -15.21 -17.70 -6.54
CA ALA A 209 -15.70 -16.34 -6.71
C ALA A 209 -17.10 -16.28 -7.36
N LYS A 210 -17.43 -17.24 -8.24
CA LYS A 210 -18.78 -17.37 -8.82
C LYS A 210 -19.83 -17.76 -7.76
N THR A 211 -19.47 -18.60 -6.80
CA THR A 211 -20.39 -19.09 -5.75
C THR A 211 -20.54 -18.13 -4.56
N SER A 212 -19.50 -17.35 -4.27
CA SER A 212 -19.46 -16.43 -3.12
C SER A 212 -18.85 -15.10 -3.56
N PRO A 213 -19.65 -14.20 -4.16
CA PRO A 213 -19.13 -12.96 -4.76
C PRO A 213 -18.66 -11.95 -3.71
N HIS A 214 -19.02 -12.09 -2.43
CA HIS A 214 -18.72 -11.11 -1.38
C HIS A 214 -17.75 -11.70 -0.36
N HIS A 215 -16.46 -11.72 -0.69
CA HIS A 215 -15.43 -12.09 0.27
C HIS A 215 -15.24 -10.99 1.32
N LYS A 216 -15.43 -11.34 2.60
CA LYS A 216 -15.13 -10.45 3.73
C LYS A 216 -13.81 -10.89 4.39
N PRO A 217 -12.80 -10.02 4.48
CA PRO A 217 -11.55 -10.34 5.16
C PRO A 217 -11.76 -10.71 6.62
N ARG A 218 -11.11 -11.79 7.09
CA ARG A 218 -11.27 -12.31 8.46
C ARG A 218 -10.61 -11.43 9.52
N PHE A 219 -9.44 -10.84 9.21
CA PHE A 219 -8.59 -10.15 10.18
C PHE A 219 -8.56 -8.63 10.02
N PHE A 220 -9.23 -8.12 8.98
CA PHE A 220 -9.21 -6.70 8.63
C PHE A 220 -10.63 -6.18 8.42
N ARG A 221 -10.82 -4.91 8.73
CA ARG A 221 -12.07 -4.18 8.46
C ARG A 221 -11.77 -2.97 7.60
N LEU A 222 -12.55 -2.79 6.53
CA LEU A 222 -12.49 -1.59 5.71
C LEU A 222 -13.03 -0.39 6.50
N ASP A 223 -12.24 0.68 6.59
CA ASP A 223 -12.69 2.00 7.03
C ASP A 223 -13.33 2.72 5.84
N PRO A 224 -14.63 3.04 5.89
CA PRO A 224 -15.35 3.66 4.76
C PRO A 224 -14.84 5.06 4.42
N LEU A 225 -14.24 5.78 5.37
CA LEU A 225 -13.76 7.15 5.18
C LEU A 225 -12.38 7.17 4.52
N SER A 226 -11.42 6.44 5.08
CA SER A 226 -10.05 6.43 4.55
C SER A 226 -9.83 5.43 3.42
N LYS A 227 -10.77 4.50 3.21
CA LYS A 227 -10.64 3.34 2.30
C LYS A 227 -9.45 2.42 2.64
N ASN A 228 -8.89 2.54 3.83
CA ASN A 228 -7.86 1.63 4.34
C ASN A 228 -8.49 0.47 5.11
N TYR A 229 -7.76 -0.63 5.21
CA TYR A 229 -8.13 -1.78 6.01
C TYR A 229 -7.39 -1.75 7.34
N GLU A 230 -8.15 -1.77 8.43
CA GLU A 230 -7.64 -1.79 9.79
C GLU A 230 -7.59 -3.23 10.32
N TYR A 231 -6.45 -3.60 10.90
CA TYR A 231 -6.32 -4.88 11.58
C TYR A 231 -7.16 -4.90 12.87
N LEU A 232 -8.03 -5.90 12.99
CA LEU A 232 -9.07 -5.96 14.03
C LEU A 232 -8.55 -6.04 15.47
N TYR A 233 -7.34 -6.60 15.64
CA TYR A 233 -6.72 -6.90 16.93
C TYR A 233 -5.51 -6.02 17.22
N ALA A 234 -5.39 -4.87 16.54
CA ALA A 234 -4.30 -3.93 16.79
C ALA A 234 -4.40 -3.35 18.21
N ASP A 235 -3.29 -3.38 18.95
CA ASP A 235 -3.13 -2.72 20.24
C ASP A 235 -2.11 -1.59 20.11
N TYR A 236 -2.58 -0.35 20.26
CA TYR A 236 -1.79 0.87 20.12
C TYR A 236 -1.31 1.45 21.46
N ARG A 237 -1.49 0.74 22.57
CA ARG A 237 -0.95 1.19 23.85
C ARG A 237 0.56 1.06 23.86
N PRO A 238 1.28 2.03 24.47
CA PRO A 238 2.67 1.83 24.88
C PRO A 238 2.82 0.54 25.69
N TRP A 239 3.99 -0.06 25.64
CA TRP A 239 4.30 -1.23 26.47
C TRP A 239 4.35 -0.82 27.94
N ASP A 240 3.62 -1.54 28.78
CA ASP A 240 3.65 -1.34 30.22
C ASP A 240 4.58 -2.35 30.88
N ASN A 241 5.75 -1.92 31.35
CA ASN A 241 6.73 -2.81 32.01
C ASN A 241 6.19 -3.44 33.31
N ASN A 242 5.20 -2.81 33.95
CA ASN A 242 4.64 -3.31 35.19
C ASN A 242 3.58 -4.37 34.95
N ASN A 243 2.82 -4.28 33.85
CA ASN A 243 1.70 -5.18 33.57
C ASN A 243 1.92 -6.11 32.37
N ASP A 244 2.51 -5.66 31.27
CA ASP A 244 2.69 -6.44 30.05
C ASP A 244 3.87 -7.41 30.19
N VAL A 245 3.62 -8.70 29.95
CA VAL A 245 4.62 -9.78 30.11
C VAL A 245 5.18 -10.19 28.77
N LYS A 246 4.31 -10.54 27.81
CA LYS A 246 4.72 -10.97 26.47
C LYS A 246 3.64 -10.69 25.43
N GLN A 247 4.07 -10.39 24.21
CA GLN A 247 3.20 -10.37 23.04
C GLN A 247 3.31 -11.72 22.34
N VAL A 248 2.17 -12.38 22.14
CA VAL A 248 2.07 -13.67 21.47
C VAL A 248 1.13 -13.54 20.29
N GLU A 249 1.37 -14.35 19.27
CA GLU A 249 0.45 -14.53 18.18
C GLU A 249 0.03 -16.00 18.11
N PHE A 250 -1.25 -16.20 17.81
CA PHE A 250 -1.87 -17.49 17.54
C PHE A 250 -2.94 -17.29 16.48
N ASP A 251 -2.93 -18.08 15.42
CA ASP A 251 -3.86 -18.00 14.28
C ASP A 251 -4.03 -16.58 13.72
N PHE A 252 -2.92 -15.88 13.56
CA PHE A 252 -2.82 -14.50 13.09
C PHE A 252 -3.47 -13.46 14.00
N ILE A 253 -3.85 -13.84 15.22
CA ILE A 253 -4.40 -12.95 16.25
C ILE A 253 -3.30 -12.62 17.25
N ILE A 254 -2.90 -11.35 17.27
CA ILE A 254 -1.88 -10.86 18.20
C ILE A 254 -2.55 -10.47 19.52
N ARG A 255 -2.02 -10.97 20.63
CA ARG A 255 -2.48 -10.65 21.98
C ARG A 255 -1.30 -10.35 22.90
N THR A 256 -1.54 -9.50 23.88
CA THR A 256 -0.58 -9.25 24.96
C THR A 256 -1.03 -10.01 26.20
N LYS A 257 -0.15 -10.85 26.76
CA LYS A 257 -0.35 -11.45 28.07
C LYS A 257 0.07 -10.44 29.13
N SER A 258 -0.84 -10.10 30.03
CA SER A 258 -0.60 -9.18 31.14
C SER A 258 -0.62 -9.92 32.48
N LYS A 259 0.06 -9.40 33.50
CA LYS A 259 0.20 -10.05 34.82
C LYS A 259 -1.15 -10.23 35.52
N HIS A 260 -2.03 -9.24 35.42
CA HIS A 260 -3.32 -9.22 36.12
C HIS A 260 -4.50 -9.69 35.27
N GLY A 261 -4.27 -10.33 34.12
CA GLY A 261 -5.35 -10.85 33.27
C GLY A 261 -6.27 -9.79 32.63
N THR A 262 -5.99 -8.50 32.82
CA THR A 262 -6.80 -7.41 32.27
C THR A 262 -6.59 -7.26 30.76
N PHE A 263 -7.58 -7.71 30.00
CA PHE A 263 -7.69 -7.48 28.56
C PHE A 263 -8.31 -6.11 28.30
N THR A 264 -7.51 -5.09 28.03
CA THR A 264 -8.04 -3.82 27.51
C THR A 264 -7.76 -3.70 26.02
N ARG A 265 -8.82 -3.72 25.21
CA ARG A 265 -8.78 -3.38 23.79
C ARG A 265 -8.69 -1.85 23.69
N SER A 266 -7.61 -1.32 23.13
CA SER A 266 -7.52 0.13 22.94
C SER A 266 -8.28 0.60 21.70
N PRO A 267 -8.95 1.76 21.77
CA PRO A 267 -9.44 2.42 20.58
C PRO A 267 -8.27 2.83 19.69
N ALA A 268 -8.50 2.83 18.37
CA ALA A 268 -7.54 3.32 17.40
C ALA A 268 -7.14 4.78 17.74
N PRO A 269 -5.89 5.21 17.45
CA PRO A 269 -5.45 6.56 17.77
C PRO A 269 -6.39 7.61 17.14
N ILE A 270 -6.90 8.50 18.00
CA ILE A 270 -7.82 9.58 17.63
C ILE A 270 -7.14 10.50 16.61
N ARG A 271 -7.78 10.68 15.45
CA ARG A 271 -7.37 11.65 14.43
C ARG A 271 -7.90 13.03 14.84
N ALA A 272 -7.02 14.02 14.95
CA ALA A 272 -7.39 15.39 15.24
C ALA A 272 -8.11 16.01 14.02
N ASN A 273 -9.42 16.15 14.13
CA ASN A 273 -10.22 17.21 13.49
C ASN A 273 -11.57 17.28 14.20
N ARG A 274 -11.61 17.99 15.34
CA ARG A 274 -12.84 18.57 15.87
C ARG A 274 -12.56 20.05 16.13
N LEU A 275 -13.00 20.88 15.20
CA LEU A 275 -13.24 22.30 15.45
C LEU A 275 -14.46 22.41 16.37
N SER A 276 -14.28 23.16 17.45
CA SER A 276 -15.27 23.53 18.45
C SER A 276 -16.04 24.79 18.02
N ARG A 277 -17.38 24.71 18.07
CA ARG A 277 -18.37 25.79 18.34
C ARG A 277 -19.75 25.11 18.22
N ASP A 278 -20.76 25.36 19.04
CA ASP A 278 -21.05 26.49 19.91
C ASP A 278 -21.98 26.06 21.05
N ARG A 279 -22.05 26.89 22.09
CA ARG A 279 -22.95 26.81 23.25
C ARG A 279 -24.36 27.28 22.88
N SER A 280 -25.38 26.71 23.51
CA SER A 280 -26.40 27.51 24.22
C SER A 280 -27.21 26.62 25.17
N ASP A 281 -27.40 27.14 26.38
CA ASP A 281 -28.31 26.67 27.42
C ASP A 281 -29.77 26.67 26.94
N ASP A 282 -30.59 25.76 27.48
CA ASP A 282 -31.80 26.18 28.20
C ASP A 282 -32.46 25.01 28.96
N SER A 283 -33.07 25.40 30.07
CA SER A 283 -33.62 24.54 31.12
C SER A 283 -35.10 24.18 30.88
N ASP A 284 -35.47 23.06 31.51
CA ASP A 284 -36.74 22.85 32.21
C ASP A 284 -37.91 22.07 31.56
N SER A 285 -38.51 21.27 32.44
CA SER A 285 -39.87 20.74 32.50
C SER A 285 -40.23 19.39 31.84
N THR A 286 -40.78 18.58 32.73
CA THR A 286 -41.34 17.24 32.64
C THR A 286 -42.67 17.15 31.88
N VAL A 287 -43.05 15.91 31.54
CA VAL A 287 -44.37 15.44 31.07
C VAL A 287 -44.61 15.43 29.54
N ALA A 288 -43.99 14.47 28.83
CA ALA A 288 -44.49 13.99 27.53
C ALA A 288 -43.89 12.62 27.11
N SER A 289 -43.88 11.61 27.99
CA SER A 289 -43.13 10.37 27.75
C SER A 289 -43.86 9.26 26.96
N ARG A 290 -45.11 9.45 26.48
CA ARG A 290 -45.84 8.39 25.76
C ARG A 290 -46.28 8.68 24.31
N ARG A 291 -46.25 9.93 23.83
CA ARG A 291 -46.55 10.24 22.41
C ARG A 291 -45.32 10.30 21.48
N ARG A 292 -44.11 10.50 22.02
CA ARG A 292 -42.86 10.63 21.22
C ARG A 292 -42.34 9.32 20.61
N ARG A 293 -42.71 8.13 21.14
CA ARG A 293 -42.18 6.84 20.67
C ARG A 293 -42.75 6.36 19.32
N ARG A 294 -43.95 6.78 18.93
CA ARG A 294 -44.56 6.40 17.64
C ARG A 294 -44.17 7.33 16.48
N SER A 295 -43.96 8.61 16.75
CA SER A 295 -43.49 9.58 15.75
C SER A 295 -42.00 9.42 15.44
N LYS A 296 -41.16 9.19 16.46
CA LYS A 296 -39.70 8.99 16.27
C LYS A 296 -39.35 7.73 15.48
N ARG A 297 -40.17 6.68 15.58
CA ARG A 297 -40.00 5.43 14.81
C ARG A 297 -40.41 5.57 13.34
N ARG A 298 -41.29 6.52 13.01
CA ARG A 298 -41.70 6.86 11.64
C ARG A 298 -40.71 7.80 10.96
N THR A 299 -40.10 8.73 11.71
CA THR A 299 -39.02 9.59 11.17
C THR A 299 -37.69 8.86 11.03
N LEU A 300 -37.34 7.93 11.93
CA LEU A 300 -36.14 7.08 11.78
C LEU A 300 -36.21 6.18 10.54
N PHE A 301 -37.39 5.62 10.23
CA PHE A 301 -37.58 4.80 9.02
C PHE A 301 -37.46 5.64 7.73
N CYS A 302 -37.97 6.88 7.75
CA CYS A 302 -37.87 7.81 6.62
C CYS A 302 -36.43 8.33 6.40
N GLU A 303 -35.66 8.57 7.48
CA GLU A 303 -34.24 8.96 7.38
C GLU A 303 -33.35 7.80 6.92
N GLU A 304 -33.62 6.56 7.34
CA GLU A 304 -32.91 5.37 6.83
C GLU A 304 -33.19 5.13 5.35
N ASP A 305 -34.44 5.27 4.89
CA ASP A 305 -34.80 5.16 3.47
C ASP A 305 -34.13 6.26 2.63
N HIS A 306 -34.09 7.51 3.13
CA HIS A 306 -33.44 8.62 2.43
C HIS A 306 -31.92 8.46 2.37
N LEU A 307 -31.29 7.93 3.44
CA LEU A 307 -29.86 7.61 3.44
C LEU A 307 -29.53 6.46 2.50
N GLN A 308 -30.39 5.44 2.42
CA GLN A 308 -30.24 4.35 1.47
C GLN A 308 -30.38 4.83 0.03
N GLN A 309 -31.32 5.74 -0.24
CA GLN A 309 -31.53 6.33 -1.56
C GLN A 309 -30.37 7.24 -1.98
N LEU A 310 -29.75 7.96 -1.04
CA LEU A 310 -28.51 8.71 -1.26
C LEU A 310 -27.32 7.78 -1.53
N GLN A 311 -27.20 6.69 -0.78
CA GLN A 311 -26.16 5.67 -0.97
C GLN A 311 -26.26 5.04 -2.38
N ASP A 312 -27.47 4.66 -2.80
CA ASP A 312 -27.74 4.09 -4.11
C ASP A 312 -27.47 5.10 -5.24
N THR A 313 -27.78 6.37 -5.02
CA THR A 313 -27.46 7.45 -5.98
C THR A 313 -25.96 7.64 -6.11
N LEU A 314 -25.23 7.60 -4.99
CA LEU A 314 -23.77 7.70 -4.97
C LEU A 314 -23.13 6.52 -5.70
N ASP A 315 -23.61 5.30 -5.46
CA ASP A 315 -23.11 4.09 -6.11
C ASP A 315 -23.36 4.11 -7.62
N ARG A 316 -24.51 4.63 -8.07
CA ARG A 316 -24.79 4.85 -9.50
C ARG A 316 -23.82 5.87 -10.12
N SER A 317 -23.53 6.96 -9.42
CA SER A 317 -22.56 7.96 -9.87
C SER A 317 -21.13 7.40 -9.94
N VAL A 318 -20.73 6.58 -8.97
CA VAL A 318 -19.42 5.90 -8.97
C VAL A 318 -19.30 4.93 -10.14
N GLN A 319 -20.34 4.12 -10.40
CA GLN A 319 -20.36 3.23 -11.57
C GLN A 319 -20.30 4.00 -12.90
N ALA A 320 -20.96 5.16 -12.98
CA ALA A 320 -20.87 6.03 -14.17
C ALA A 320 -19.45 6.58 -14.36
N LEU A 321 -18.80 7.01 -13.29
CA LEU A 321 -17.41 7.50 -13.33
C LEU A 321 -16.42 6.39 -13.70
N GLN A 322 -16.62 5.16 -13.21
CA GLN A 322 -15.80 4.00 -13.62
C GLN A 322 -15.97 3.65 -15.10
N ARG A 323 -17.18 3.81 -15.67
CA ARG A 323 -17.39 3.65 -17.13
C ARG A 323 -16.70 4.75 -17.93
N ILE A 324 -16.65 5.98 -17.40
CA ILE A 324 -15.92 7.09 -18.03
C ILE A 324 -14.41 6.84 -17.94
N GLU A 325 -13.89 6.40 -16.80
CA GLU A 325 -12.49 6.01 -16.61
C GLU A 325 -12.09 4.91 -17.62
N GLY A 326 -12.90 3.86 -17.77
CA GLY A 326 -12.67 2.82 -18.79
C GLY A 326 -12.74 3.32 -20.24
N ARG A 327 -13.60 4.31 -20.53
CA ARG A 327 -13.64 4.97 -21.85
C ARG A 327 -12.41 5.84 -22.09
N VAL A 328 -11.90 6.54 -21.08
CA VAL A 328 -10.67 7.33 -21.15
C VAL A 328 -9.47 6.41 -21.37
N GLU A 329 -9.36 5.30 -20.63
CA GLU A 329 -8.30 4.29 -20.86
C GLU A 329 -8.38 3.67 -22.27
N SER A 330 -9.59 3.43 -22.79
CA SER A 330 -9.78 2.99 -24.17
C SER A 330 -9.33 4.04 -25.19
N LEU A 331 -9.58 5.32 -24.95
CA LEU A 331 -9.16 6.41 -25.82
C LEU A 331 -7.64 6.62 -25.76
N GLU A 332 -7.02 6.52 -24.59
CA GLU A 332 -5.56 6.53 -24.41
C GLU A 332 -4.90 5.37 -25.17
N ASN A 333 -5.48 4.18 -25.14
CA ASN A 333 -4.99 3.03 -25.92
C ASN A 333 -5.13 3.24 -27.44
N VAL A 334 -6.22 3.84 -27.91
CA VAL A 334 -6.40 4.17 -29.35
C VAL A 334 -5.40 5.26 -29.78
N LEU A 335 -5.18 6.28 -28.94
CA LEU A 335 -4.21 7.33 -29.19
C LEU A 335 -2.78 6.78 -29.21
N GLY A 336 -2.44 5.89 -28.27
CA GLY A 336 -1.16 5.18 -28.23
C GLY A 336 -0.92 4.33 -29.48
N LYS A 337 -1.93 3.60 -29.97
CA LYS A 337 -1.84 2.85 -31.24
C LYS A 337 -1.63 3.77 -32.46
N ARG A 338 -2.28 4.94 -32.49
CA ARG A 338 -2.09 5.94 -33.57
C ARG A 338 -0.69 6.55 -33.56
N ILE A 339 -0.15 6.86 -32.37
CA ILE A 339 1.22 7.36 -32.21
C ILE A 339 2.24 6.31 -32.65
N LEU A 340 2.03 5.03 -32.30
CA LEU A 340 2.88 3.92 -32.73
C LEU A 340 2.89 3.77 -34.26
N LEU A 341 1.72 3.87 -34.90
CA LEU A 341 1.58 3.85 -36.37
C LEU A 341 2.31 5.01 -37.04
N ILE A 342 2.21 6.23 -36.49
CA ILE A 342 2.93 7.41 -37.00
C ILE A 342 4.44 7.19 -36.87
N PHE A 343 4.91 6.67 -35.74
CA PHE A 343 6.33 6.38 -35.52
C PHE A 343 6.86 5.31 -36.50
N LEU A 344 6.07 4.26 -36.77
CA LEU A 344 6.38 3.24 -37.78
C LEU A 344 6.45 3.83 -39.20
N LEU A 345 5.55 4.75 -39.54
CA LEU A 345 5.54 5.45 -40.83
C LEU A 345 6.76 6.36 -40.99
N VAL A 346 7.13 7.11 -39.95
CA VAL A 346 8.31 8.00 -39.98
C VAL A 346 9.60 7.20 -40.08
N THR A 347 9.71 6.08 -39.36
CA THR A 347 10.89 5.21 -39.44
C THR A 347 11.01 4.50 -40.80
N LEU A 348 9.89 4.05 -41.38
CA LEU A 348 9.87 3.54 -42.76
C LEU A 348 10.29 4.61 -43.77
N LEU A 349 9.76 5.83 -43.65
CA LEU A 349 10.11 6.97 -44.51
C LEU A 349 11.60 7.32 -44.39
N GLN A 350 12.15 7.38 -43.17
CA GLN A 350 13.58 7.59 -42.96
C GLN A 350 14.43 6.49 -43.59
N SER A 351 14.01 5.22 -43.48
CA SER A 351 14.74 4.10 -44.10
C SER A 351 14.73 4.16 -45.63
N LEU A 352 13.61 4.60 -46.23
CA LEU A 352 13.46 4.81 -47.67
C LEU A 352 14.31 5.99 -48.16
N VAL A 353 14.32 7.09 -47.40
CA VAL A 353 15.13 8.27 -47.72
C VAL A 353 16.62 7.93 -47.63
N LEU A 354 17.06 7.24 -46.56
CA LEU A 354 18.44 6.77 -46.41
C LEU A 354 18.85 5.84 -47.56
N THR A 355 18.00 4.89 -47.95
CA THR A 355 18.30 4.01 -49.09
C THR A 355 18.34 4.74 -50.44
N LEU A 356 17.63 5.86 -50.61
CA LEU A 356 17.72 6.70 -51.81
C LEU A 356 19.00 7.55 -51.83
N PHE A 357 19.50 8.01 -50.68
CA PHE A 357 20.74 8.79 -50.59
C PHE A 357 22.01 7.93 -50.65
N PHE A 358 21.99 6.69 -50.14
CA PHE A 358 23.16 5.81 -50.09
C PHE A 358 23.31 4.85 -51.29
N LYS A 359 22.43 4.92 -52.31
CA LYS A 359 22.50 4.07 -53.52
C LYS A 359 23.12 4.76 -54.74
N ARG A 360 23.75 5.92 -54.56
CA ARG A 360 24.62 6.57 -55.56
C ARG A 360 26.02 6.75 -54.98
N SER A 361 26.82 5.67 -55.01
CA SER A 361 28.27 5.71 -55.16
C SER A 361 28.77 4.38 -55.70
#